data_AF-A0AAV0IMY5-F1
#
_entry.id   AF-A0AAV0IMY5-F1
#
_cell.length_a   1.000
_cell.length_b   1.000
_cell.length_c   1.000
_cell.angle_alpha   90.00
_cell.angle_beta   90.00
_cell.angle_gamma   90.00
#
_symmetry.space_group_name_H-M   'P 1'
#
loop_
_entity.id
_entity.type
_entity.pdbx_description
1 polymer ?
#
loop_
_entity_poly.entity_id
_entity_poly.type
_entity_poly.pdbx_seq_one_letter_code
_entity_poly.pdbx_strand_id
1 'polypeptide(L)'
;MAAMSLISLFVTLLFSAAKAAQSPSVIVVGAGMSGISAAKTLYEAGIKDILILEASSRIGGRMLKADFSGYTVEMGANWYNSGGPVANPLVDLAKKVNLKSYINDYSNIAENTYKQEGGLYPKKDVEKVDEVATARDEYCSNFSKMLSRNKKKDVDVSILASQRLYGRPPLTPLEMVIDFYHNDYEDAEPPKVTSLKHTYPRAQFEEHGEYPHFVMDPRGFEVLVQYLASQILKKGSPVQLKLKKVAREIAYSKSGVTIKTEDGSTYSANYVIVSASVGVLQSDLIQFKPTLPMWKRMAISDFSMTIYTKIFIKFPYKFWPSGEPGTEIFLYTHIQRGYYPVWQHLDNEYPGSNILMVTVTADESRRVEQLSNAAIQAEAMVVLKKMFGDKIPNPENILVPRWGSHRFYKGSYSNWPANYNQEKHDQLGVSERAQ
;
A
#
# COMPACT_ATOMS: atom_id res chain seq x y z
N MET A 1 -44.15 6.74 -82.66
CA MET A 1 -42.73 7.01 -82.36
C MET A 1 -42.65 7.65 -80.98
N ALA A 2 -41.66 7.26 -80.20
CA ALA A 2 -41.66 7.25 -78.73
C ALA A 2 -41.77 8.62 -78.05
N ALA A 3 -42.52 8.66 -76.94
CA ALA A 3 -42.42 9.68 -75.90
C ALA A 3 -41.45 9.16 -74.82
N MET A 4 -40.41 9.94 -74.55
CA MET A 4 -39.31 9.62 -73.63
C MET A 4 -39.68 10.09 -72.22
N SER A 5 -39.84 9.18 -71.27
CA SER A 5 -39.99 9.51 -69.85
C SER A 5 -38.60 9.68 -69.21
N LEU A 6 -38.30 10.88 -68.72
CA LEU A 6 -37.18 11.11 -67.81
C LEU A 6 -37.58 10.67 -66.40
N ILE A 7 -36.92 9.63 -65.89
CA ILE A 7 -36.95 9.26 -64.47
C ILE A 7 -35.79 9.99 -63.78
N SER A 8 -36.12 10.94 -62.91
CA SER A 8 -35.15 11.65 -62.08
C SER A 8 -34.88 10.84 -60.82
N LEU A 9 -33.67 10.29 -60.69
CA LEU A 9 -33.24 9.48 -59.55
C LEU A 9 -32.70 10.42 -58.45
N PHE A 10 -33.49 10.66 -57.40
CA PHE A 10 -33.02 11.33 -56.19
C PHE A 10 -32.14 10.36 -55.38
N VAL A 11 -30.83 10.61 -55.36
CA VAL A 11 -29.90 9.95 -54.44
C VAL A 11 -29.88 10.76 -53.14
N THR A 12 -30.57 10.27 -52.12
CA THR A 12 -30.44 10.77 -50.74
C THR A 12 -29.12 10.26 -50.14
N LEU A 13 -28.10 11.12 -50.13
CA LEU A 13 -26.89 10.94 -49.34
C LEU A 13 -27.24 11.06 -47.86
N LEU A 14 -27.49 9.92 -47.19
CA LEU A 14 -27.49 9.81 -45.74
C LEU A 14 -26.06 10.01 -45.23
N PHE A 15 -25.70 11.25 -44.90
CA PHE A 15 -24.56 11.51 -44.03
C PHE A 15 -24.89 10.96 -42.64
N SER A 16 -24.38 9.76 -42.35
CA SER A 16 -24.27 9.30 -40.96
C SER A 16 -23.24 10.21 -40.30
N ALA A 17 -23.72 11.25 -39.61
CA ALA A 17 -22.88 12.02 -38.71
C ALA A 17 -22.40 11.04 -37.63
N ALA A 18 -21.18 10.53 -37.80
CA ALA A 18 -20.46 9.88 -36.72
C ALA A 18 -20.49 10.88 -35.57
N LYS A 19 -21.28 10.59 -34.53
CA LYS A 19 -21.39 11.42 -33.34
C LYS A 19 -19.97 11.61 -32.83
N ALA A 20 -19.40 12.80 -33.03
CA ALA A 20 -18.07 13.12 -32.55
C ALA A 20 -18.04 12.72 -31.08
N ALA A 21 -17.19 11.77 -30.71
CA ALA A 21 -17.13 11.27 -29.36
C ALA A 21 -16.92 12.48 -28.45
N GLN A 22 -17.94 12.83 -27.68
CA GLN A 22 -17.88 13.98 -26.80
C GLN A 22 -16.73 13.77 -25.83
N SER A 23 -15.83 14.75 -25.75
CA SER A 23 -14.68 14.64 -24.84
C SER A 23 -15.19 14.44 -23.41
N PRO A 24 -14.61 13.50 -22.64
CA PRO A 24 -15.06 13.27 -21.28
C PRO A 24 -14.96 14.55 -20.44
N SER A 25 -15.85 14.70 -19.48
CA SER A 25 -15.78 15.82 -18.53
C SER A 25 -14.56 15.68 -17.61
N VAL A 26 -14.26 14.46 -17.18
CA VAL A 26 -13.16 14.17 -16.24
C VAL A 26 -12.34 12.98 -16.72
N ILE A 27 -11.02 13.11 -16.70
CA ILE A 27 -10.11 11.95 -16.78
C ILE A 27 -9.58 11.62 -15.39
N VAL A 28 -9.61 10.34 -15.01
CA VAL A 28 -8.96 9.82 -13.80
C VAL A 28 -7.73 9.01 -14.22
N VAL A 29 -6.55 9.40 -13.72
CA VAL A 29 -5.30 8.67 -13.94
C VAL A 29 -5.06 7.74 -12.76
N GLY A 30 -5.09 6.43 -13.01
CA GLY A 30 -4.97 5.35 -12.03
C GLY A 30 -6.32 4.71 -11.66
N ALA A 31 -6.37 3.38 -11.69
CA ALA A 31 -7.52 2.55 -11.33
C ALA A 31 -7.26 1.71 -10.06
N GLY A 32 -6.55 2.30 -9.09
CA GLY A 32 -6.51 1.79 -7.73
C GLY A 32 -7.76 2.17 -6.93
N MET A 33 -7.78 1.84 -5.64
CA MET A 33 -8.90 2.18 -4.73
C MET A 33 -9.27 3.68 -4.78
N SER A 34 -8.28 4.57 -4.72
CA SER A 34 -8.48 6.04 -4.80
C SER A 34 -9.16 6.47 -6.11
N GLY A 35 -8.60 6.12 -7.27
CA GLY A 35 -9.15 6.52 -8.57
C GLY A 35 -10.53 5.95 -8.86
N ILE A 36 -10.78 4.68 -8.53
CA ILE A 36 -12.11 4.06 -8.68
C ILE A 36 -13.13 4.70 -7.74
N SER A 37 -12.74 5.01 -6.49
CA SER A 37 -13.64 5.68 -5.55
C SER A 37 -13.98 7.09 -6.01
N ALA A 38 -12.99 7.86 -6.49
CA ALA A 38 -13.22 9.19 -7.05
C ALA A 38 -14.16 9.14 -8.27
N ALA A 39 -13.93 8.21 -9.21
CA ALA A 39 -14.81 8.02 -10.36
C ALA A 39 -16.24 7.65 -9.93
N LYS A 40 -16.38 6.80 -8.91
CA LYS A 40 -17.68 6.42 -8.35
C LYS A 40 -18.40 7.60 -7.71
N THR A 41 -17.71 8.38 -6.88
CA THR A 41 -18.28 9.58 -6.25
C THR A 41 -18.76 10.59 -7.30
N LEU A 42 -17.98 10.83 -8.36
CA LEU A 42 -18.39 11.70 -9.46
C LEU A 42 -19.62 11.16 -10.20
N TYR A 43 -19.63 9.85 -10.49
CA TYR A 43 -20.76 9.19 -11.15
C TYR A 43 -22.05 9.29 -10.33
N GLU A 44 -21.98 9.12 -9.02
CA GLU A 44 -23.12 9.25 -8.09
C GLU A 44 -23.58 10.71 -7.95
N ALA A 45 -22.67 11.66 -8.09
CA ALA A 45 -22.98 13.10 -8.16
C ALA A 45 -23.54 13.53 -9.53
N GLY A 46 -23.72 12.62 -10.49
CA GLY A 46 -24.30 12.89 -11.80
C GLY A 46 -23.30 13.27 -12.89
N ILE A 47 -22.00 13.35 -12.59
CA ILE A 47 -20.93 13.55 -13.58
C ILE A 47 -20.55 12.18 -14.14
N LYS A 48 -21.10 11.81 -15.28
CA LYS A 48 -20.99 10.42 -15.80
C LYS A 48 -20.02 10.26 -16.97
N ASP A 49 -19.67 11.34 -17.66
CA ASP A 49 -18.72 11.33 -18.78
C ASP A 49 -17.27 11.28 -18.24
N ILE A 50 -16.90 10.11 -17.73
CA ILE A 50 -15.61 9.86 -17.07
C ILE A 50 -14.78 8.88 -17.90
N LEU A 51 -13.50 9.19 -18.07
CA LEU A 51 -12.51 8.27 -18.64
C LEU A 51 -11.44 7.93 -17.58
N ILE A 52 -11.29 6.66 -17.25
CA ILE A 52 -10.24 6.15 -16.37
C ILE A 52 -9.09 5.60 -17.23
N LEU A 53 -7.88 6.10 -17.02
CA LEU A 53 -6.66 5.63 -17.66
C LEU A 53 -5.79 4.90 -16.64
N GLU A 54 -5.56 3.61 -16.84
CA GLU A 54 -4.76 2.77 -15.96
C GLU A 54 -3.50 2.29 -16.68
N ALA A 55 -2.35 2.48 -16.03
CA ALA A 55 -1.05 2.15 -16.60
C ALA A 55 -0.85 0.64 -16.77
N SER A 56 -1.34 -0.16 -15.81
CA SER A 56 -1.20 -1.61 -15.82
C SER A 56 -2.29 -2.30 -16.65
N SER A 57 -2.20 -3.63 -16.76
CA SER A 57 -3.20 -4.46 -17.42
C SER A 57 -4.38 -4.86 -16.53
N ARG A 58 -4.52 -4.27 -15.33
CA ARG A 58 -5.58 -4.60 -14.37
C ARG A 58 -5.97 -3.39 -13.52
N ILE A 59 -7.10 -3.47 -12.84
CA ILE A 59 -7.48 -2.53 -11.77
C ILE A 59 -7.04 -3.09 -10.40
N GLY A 60 -6.94 -2.23 -9.39
CA GLY A 60 -6.60 -2.63 -8.02
C GLY A 60 -5.39 -1.90 -7.44
N GLY A 61 -4.45 -1.47 -8.29
CA GLY A 61 -3.26 -0.74 -7.83
C GLY A 61 -2.42 -1.59 -6.87
N ARG A 62 -2.18 -1.10 -5.65
CA ARG A 62 -1.36 -1.83 -4.65
C ARG A 62 -2.12 -2.92 -3.88
N MET A 63 -3.42 -3.08 -4.11
CA MET A 63 -4.10 -4.34 -3.81
C MET A 63 -3.77 -5.28 -4.97
N LEU A 64 -2.88 -6.23 -4.73
CA LEU A 64 -2.28 -7.07 -5.76
C LEU A 64 -1.99 -8.43 -5.17
N LYS A 65 -2.65 -9.44 -5.72
CA LYS A 65 -2.43 -10.84 -5.39
C LYS A 65 -1.42 -11.51 -6.31
N ALA A 66 -0.93 -12.67 -5.90
CA ALA A 66 -0.19 -13.61 -6.73
C ALA A 66 -0.63 -15.04 -6.41
N ASP A 67 -0.50 -15.94 -7.40
CA ASP A 67 -0.47 -17.37 -7.12
C ASP A 67 0.93 -17.73 -6.59
N PHE A 68 0.96 -18.45 -5.47
CA PHE A 68 2.18 -18.95 -4.86
C PHE A 68 1.95 -20.37 -4.36
N SER A 69 2.49 -21.34 -5.11
CA SER A 69 2.41 -22.77 -4.75
C SER A 69 0.97 -23.27 -4.56
N GLY A 70 0.04 -22.81 -5.38
CA GLY A 70 -1.39 -23.17 -5.33
C GLY A 70 -2.23 -22.35 -4.35
N TYR A 71 -1.63 -21.36 -3.68
CA TYR A 71 -2.33 -20.45 -2.78
C TYR A 71 -2.36 -19.03 -3.35
N THR A 72 -3.44 -18.30 -3.12
CA THR A 72 -3.51 -16.87 -3.44
C THR A 72 -2.99 -16.07 -2.26
N VAL A 73 -1.85 -15.41 -2.43
CA VAL A 73 -1.25 -14.52 -1.42
C VAL A 73 -1.31 -13.07 -1.88
N GLU A 74 -1.47 -12.12 -0.95
CA GLU A 74 -1.39 -10.70 -1.29
C GLU A 74 0.08 -10.24 -1.32
N MET A 75 0.55 -9.76 -2.47
CA MET A 75 1.86 -9.12 -2.56
C MET A 75 1.87 -7.72 -1.95
N GLY A 76 0.72 -7.06 -1.86
CA GLY A 76 0.56 -5.70 -1.36
C GLY A 76 -0.28 -5.64 -0.09
N ALA A 77 -1.33 -4.81 -0.10
CA ALA A 77 -2.27 -4.71 1.03
C ALA A 77 -2.85 -6.08 1.37
N ASN A 78 -2.82 -6.46 2.65
CA ASN A 78 -3.33 -7.75 3.14
C ASN A 78 -4.37 -7.63 4.25
N TRP A 79 -4.41 -6.49 4.95
CA TRP A 79 -5.16 -6.33 6.19
C TRP A 79 -6.20 -5.22 6.10
N TYR A 80 -7.27 -5.39 6.87
CA TYR A 80 -8.16 -4.31 7.27
C TYR A 80 -8.55 -4.48 8.75
N ASN A 81 -8.79 -3.38 9.46
CA ASN A 81 -9.09 -3.40 10.89
C ASN A 81 -10.59 -3.28 11.16
N SER A 82 -11.05 -3.92 12.23
CA SER A 82 -12.39 -3.73 12.79
C SER A 82 -12.35 -3.62 14.32
N GLY A 83 -13.50 -3.32 14.93
CA GLY A 83 -13.68 -3.24 16.39
C GLY A 83 -13.49 -1.84 17.00
N GLY A 84 -13.13 -0.84 16.20
CA GLY A 84 -12.93 0.53 16.67
C GLY A 84 -14.21 1.37 16.75
N PRO A 85 -14.11 2.57 17.38
CA PRO A 85 -15.22 3.51 17.53
C PRO A 85 -15.70 4.13 16.21
N VAL A 86 -14.85 4.14 15.18
CA VAL A 86 -15.16 4.66 13.84
C VAL A 86 -15.22 3.50 12.85
N ALA A 87 -16.38 3.32 12.23
CA ALA A 87 -16.59 2.26 11.26
C ALA A 87 -15.59 2.36 10.08
N ASN A 88 -14.82 1.30 9.86
CA ASN A 88 -13.94 1.19 8.71
C ASN A 88 -14.75 0.84 7.44
N PRO A 89 -14.75 1.68 6.38
CA PRO A 89 -15.50 1.41 5.15
C PRO A 89 -15.14 0.08 4.48
N LEU A 90 -13.92 -0.43 4.71
CA LEU A 90 -13.49 -1.72 4.18
C LEU A 90 -14.27 -2.89 4.78
N VAL A 91 -14.71 -2.80 6.04
CA VAL A 91 -15.53 -3.84 6.70
C VAL A 91 -16.87 -4.00 5.98
N ASP A 92 -17.50 -2.89 5.60
CA ASP A 92 -18.77 -2.94 4.88
C ASP A 92 -18.61 -3.46 3.45
N LEU A 93 -17.52 -3.10 2.78
CA LEU A 93 -17.19 -3.65 1.45
C LEU A 93 -16.87 -5.14 1.52
N ALA A 94 -16.11 -5.58 2.54
CA ALA A 94 -15.79 -6.98 2.79
C ALA A 94 -17.06 -7.81 2.98
N LYS A 95 -18.03 -7.32 3.77
CA LYS A 95 -19.35 -7.96 3.93
C LYS A 95 -20.11 -8.07 2.61
N LYS A 96 -20.14 -7.01 1.81
CA LYS A 96 -20.86 -6.98 0.52
C LYS A 96 -20.36 -8.01 -0.49
N VAL A 97 -19.07 -8.33 -0.47
CA VAL A 97 -18.47 -9.32 -1.38
C VAL A 97 -18.27 -10.69 -0.73
N ASN A 98 -18.67 -10.85 0.54
CA ASN A 98 -18.37 -12.01 1.38
C ASN A 98 -16.87 -12.35 1.34
N LEU A 99 -16.04 -11.36 1.66
CA LEU A 99 -14.58 -11.49 1.62
C LEU A 99 -14.11 -12.49 2.68
N LYS A 100 -13.29 -13.46 2.29
CA LYS A 100 -12.67 -14.38 3.23
C LYS A 100 -11.45 -13.75 3.91
N SER A 101 -11.45 -13.75 5.23
CA SER A 101 -10.34 -13.28 6.05
C SER A 101 -10.19 -14.12 7.31
N TYR A 102 -9.00 -14.10 7.90
CA TYR A 102 -8.70 -14.62 9.23
C TYR A 102 -8.30 -13.45 10.15
N ILE A 103 -8.61 -13.50 11.45
CA ILE A 103 -8.14 -12.47 12.39
C ILE A 103 -6.82 -12.97 12.96
N ASN A 104 -5.71 -12.27 12.67
CA ASN A 104 -4.39 -12.71 13.13
C ASN A 104 -4.24 -12.60 14.65
N ASP A 105 -3.50 -13.54 15.23
CA ASP A 105 -3.03 -13.47 16.59
C ASP A 105 -1.63 -12.83 16.64
N TYR A 106 -1.58 -11.55 16.99
CA TYR A 106 -0.33 -10.80 17.20
C TYR A 106 0.17 -10.87 18.66
N SER A 107 -0.43 -11.72 19.51
CA SER A 107 -0.04 -11.88 20.90
C SER A 107 1.18 -12.79 21.07
N ASN A 108 1.69 -12.87 22.30
CA ASN A 108 2.68 -13.87 22.74
C ASN A 108 4.03 -13.87 21.99
N ILE A 109 4.46 -12.74 21.45
CA ILE A 109 5.83 -12.56 20.93
C ILE A 109 6.90 -12.95 21.96
N ALA A 110 6.58 -12.87 23.26
CA ALA A 110 7.46 -13.27 24.35
C ALA A 110 7.84 -14.75 24.36
N GLU A 111 7.00 -15.64 23.83
CA GLU A 111 7.29 -17.07 23.72
C GLU A 111 8.06 -17.41 22.44
N ASN A 112 8.10 -16.48 21.48
CA ASN A 112 8.55 -16.72 20.11
C ASN A 112 9.61 -15.73 19.63
N THR A 113 10.41 -15.17 20.55
CA THR A 113 11.52 -14.29 20.23
C THR A 113 12.87 -15.03 20.29
N TYR A 114 13.52 -15.15 19.14
CA TYR A 114 14.76 -15.88 18.94
C TYR A 114 15.99 -14.98 19.00
N LYS A 115 17.07 -15.51 19.57
CA LYS A 115 18.39 -14.89 19.60
C LYS A 115 19.06 -14.97 18.23
N GLN A 116 19.89 -13.99 17.91
CA GLN A 116 20.73 -14.00 16.71
C GLN A 116 21.56 -15.29 16.57
N GLU A 117 22.15 -15.77 17.67
CA GLU A 117 22.96 -17.00 17.66
C GLU A 117 22.16 -18.30 17.83
N GLY A 118 20.84 -18.18 17.94
CA GLY A 118 19.91 -19.29 18.06
C GLY A 118 19.39 -19.52 19.48
N GLY A 119 18.27 -20.24 19.54
CA GLY A 119 17.49 -20.44 20.76
C GLY A 119 16.63 -19.24 21.16
N LEU A 120 15.64 -19.50 22.02
CA LEU A 120 14.70 -18.49 22.50
C LEU A 120 15.29 -17.61 23.61
N TYR A 121 14.79 -16.38 23.72
CA TYR A 121 14.90 -15.62 24.95
C TYR A 121 13.99 -16.20 26.03
N PRO A 122 14.37 -16.11 27.33
CA PRO A 122 13.43 -16.38 28.41
C PRO A 122 12.22 -15.46 28.29
N LYS A 123 11.00 -16.02 28.37
CA LYS A 123 9.73 -15.27 28.27
C LYS A 123 9.72 -13.99 29.10
N LYS A 124 10.13 -14.07 30.37
CA LYS A 124 10.19 -12.93 31.31
C LYS A 124 11.09 -11.78 30.85
N ASP A 125 12.17 -12.08 30.13
CA ASP A 125 13.07 -11.05 29.61
C ASP A 125 12.40 -10.29 28.47
N VAL A 126 11.68 -11.00 27.60
CA VAL A 126 10.93 -10.39 26.50
C VAL A 126 9.75 -9.58 27.03
N GLU A 127 8.95 -10.13 27.95
CA GLU A 127 7.85 -9.43 28.61
C GLU A 127 8.31 -8.12 29.24
N LYS A 128 9.44 -8.13 29.95
CA LYS A 128 10.00 -6.92 30.57
C LYS A 128 10.40 -5.86 29.53
N VAL A 129 10.96 -6.27 28.40
CA VAL A 129 11.30 -5.33 27.31
C VAL A 129 10.05 -4.78 26.65
N ASP A 130 9.04 -5.62 26.45
CA ASP A 130 7.75 -5.27 25.87
C ASP A 130 6.93 -4.31 26.74
N GLU A 131 6.94 -4.51 28.06
CA GLU A 131 6.38 -3.57 29.04
C GLU A 131 7.02 -2.18 28.93
N VAL A 132 8.35 -2.12 28.76
CA VAL A 132 9.06 -0.85 28.55
C VAL A 132 8.70 -0.22 27.20
N ALA A 133 8.57 -1.03 26.14
CA ALA A 133 8.15 -0.56 24.82
C ALA A 133 6.73 0.03 24.86
N THR A 134 5.81 -0.65 25.53
CA THR A 134 4.42 -0.21 25.73
C THR A 134 4.34 1.09 26.52
N ALA A 135 5.06 1.21 27.65
CA ALA A 135 5.10 2.44 28.44
C ALA A 135 5.69 3.63 27.64
N ARG A 136 6.63 3.34 26.75
CA ARG A 136 7.22 4.33 25.84
C ARG A 136 6.25 4.74 24.73
N ASP A 137 5.42 3.85 24.22
CA ASP A 137 4.36 4.16 23.25
C ASP A 137 3.26 5.04 23.87
N GLU A 138 2.92 4.79 25.13
CA GLU A 138 2.02 5.67 25.89
C GLU A 138 2.62 7.07 26.06
N TYR A 139 3.90 7.16 26.40
CA TYR A 139 4.62 8.43 26.47
C TYR A 139 4.62 9.15 25.11
N CYS A 140 4.93 8.45 24.01
CA CYS A 140 4.87 8.98 22.65
C CYS A 140 3.49 9.54 22.32
N SER A 141 2.42 8.80 22.62
CA SER A 141 1.04 9.24 22.42
C SER A 141 0.71 10.51 23.20
N ASN A 142 1.11 10.58 24.46
CA ASN A 142 0.89 11.75 25.31
C ASN A 142 1.70 12.97 24.85
N PHE A 143 2.95 12.75 24.42
CA PHE A 143 3.81 13.81 23.92
C PHE A 143 3.31 14.35 22.56
N SER A 144 2.89 13.47 21.65
CA SER A 144 2.25 13.87 20.40
C SER A 144 1.01 14.74 20.64
N LYS A 145 0.13 14.33 21.57
CA LYS A 145 -1.04 15.12 21.98
C LYS A 145 -0.63 16.48 22.53
N MET A 146 0.46 16.57 23.29
CA MET A 146 0.99 17.84 23.78
C MET A 146 1.48 18.75 22.63
N LEU A 147 2.25 18.21 21.68
CA LEU A 147 2.74 18.96 20.51
C LEU A 147 1.58 19.50 19.66
N SER A 148 0.50 18.71 19.54
CA SER A 148 -0.68 19.07 18.75
C SER A 148 -1.57 20.16 19.37
N ARG A 149 -1.41 20.50 20.66
CA ARG A 149 -2.22 21.55 21.32
C ARG A 149 -1.87 22.96 20.83
N ASN A 150 -0.61 23.23 20.49
CA ASN A 150 -0.20 24.56 20.07
C ASN A 150 -0.30 24.74 18.55
N LYS A 151 -1.52 25.00 18.07
CA LYS A 151 -1.79 25.20 16.63
C LYS A 151 -1.01 26.34 15.98
N LYS A 152 -0.39 27.24 16.75
CA LYS A 152 0.43 28.35 16.23
C LYS A 152 1.88 27.94 15.93
N LYS A 153 2.34 26.78 16.40
CA LYS A 153 3.68 26.26 16.16
C LYS A 153 3.58 24.82 15.68
N ASP A 154 3.80 24.59 14.39
CA ASP A 154 3.84 23.24 13.82
C ASP A 154 5.18 22.56 14.11
N VAL A 155 5.43 22.33 15.40
CA VAL A 155 6.64 21.66 15.89
C VAL A 155 6.36 20.17 15.95
N ASP A 156 7.27 19.40 15.37
CA ASP A 156 7.29 17.95 15.42
C ASP A 156 8.69 17.46 15.77
N VAL A 157 8.78 16.20 16.18
CA VAL A 157 10.02 15.46 16.44
C VAL A 157 9.89 14.05 15.89
N SER A 158 11.00 13.38 15.63
CA SER A 158 10.96 11.95 15.31
C SER A 158 10.47 11.12 16.50
N ILE A 159 9.87 9.95 16.28
CA ILE A 159 9.54 8.99 17.35
C ILE A 159 10.79 8.70 18.20
N LEU A 160 11.96 8.49 17.59
CA LEU A 160 13.21 8.22 18.33
C LEU A 160 13.59 9.36 19.30
N ALA A 161 13.33 10.61 18.93
CA ALA A 161 13.58 11.75 19.82
C ALA A 161 12.66 11.69 21.05
N SER A 162 11.38 11.33 20.87
CA SER A 162 10.45 11.05 21.97
C SER A 162 10.95 9.93 22.87
N GLN A 163 11.37 8.80 22.27
CA GLN A 163 11.91 7.65 23.01
C GLN A 163 13.16 8.00 23.84
N ARG A 164 14.00 8.91 23.35
CA ARG A 164 15.16 9.44 24.09
C ARG A 164 14.75 10.37 25.23
N LEU A 165 13.71 11.18 25.04
CA LEU A 165 13.16 12.04 26.10
C LEU A 165 12.48 11.24 27.20
N TYR A 166 11.90 10.08 26.87
CA TYR A 166 11.45 9.09 27.85
C TYR A 166 12.63 8.46 28.63
N GLY A 167 13.85 8.50 28.09
CA GLY A 167 15.07 8.02 28.75
C GLY A 167 15.36 6.53 28.57
N ARG A 168 14.61 5.82 27.73
CA ARG A 168 14.76 4.38 27.44
C ARG A 168 14.69 4.07 25.93
N PRO A 169 15.62 4.61 25.11
CA PRO A 169 15.70 4.19 23.70
C PRO A 169 16.12 2.71 23.61
N PRO A 170 15.75 2.00 22.54
CA PRO A 170 16.16 0.61 22.35
C PRO A 170 17.65 0.53 21.99
N LEU A 171 18.44 -0.29 22.71
CA LEU A 171 19.90 -0.35 22.53
C LEU A 171 20.41 -1.76 22.26
N THR A 172 19.77 -2.78 22.83
CA THR A 172 20.13 -4.19 22.63
C THR A 172 19.38 -4.80 21.44
N PRO A 173 19.86 -5.91 20.85
CA PRO A 173 19.14 -6.62 19.78
C PRO A 173 17.70 -7.01 20.14
N LEU A 174 17.45 -7.37 21.41
CA LEU A 174 16.10 -7.66 21.90
C LEU A 174 15.23 -6.40 21.94
N GLU A 175 15.70 -5.31 22.53
CA GLU A 175 14.95 -4.05 22.55
C GLU A 175 14.72 -3.51 21.13
N MET A 176 15.68 -3.69 20.21
CA MET A 176 15.55 -3.25 18.82
C MET A 176 14.48 -4.04 18.05
N VAL A 177 14.36 -5.36 18.24
CA VAL A 177 13.34 -6.15 17.53
C VAL A 177 11.93 -5.88 18.07
N ILE A 178 11.80 -5.70 19.39
CA ILE A 178 10.52 -5.34 20.02
C ILE A 178 10.10 -3.94 19.58
N ASP A 179 11.03 -2.99 19.58
CA ASP A 179 10.77 -1.65 19.05
C ASP A 179 10.46 -1.64 17.54
N PHE A 180 11.07 -2.52 16.76
CA PHE A 180 10.76 -2.72 15.33
C PHE A 180 9.32 -3.21 15.16
N TYR A 181 8.91 -4.19 15.96
CA TYR A 181 7.55 -4.75 15.94
C TYR A 181 6.50 -3.68 16.26
N HIS A 182 6.77 -2.77 17.18
CA HIS A 182 5.85 -1.67 17.55
C HIS A 182 5.83 -0.51 16.55
N ASN A 183 6.88 -0.35 15.74
CA ASN A 183 7.07 0.83 14.89
C ASN A 183 7.23 0.47 13.43
N ASP A 184 8.42 0.04 13.01
CA ASP A 184 8.77 -0.19 11.61
C ASP A 184 7.81 -1.17 10.92
N TYR A 185 7.33 -2.18 11.66
CA TYR A 185 6.36 -3.15 11.15
C TYR A 185 5.02 -2.52 10.76
N GLU A 186 4.62 -1.44 11.42
CA GLU A 186 3.40 -0.69 11.10
C GLU A 186 3.67 0.48 10.14
N ASP A 187 4.80 1.17 10.32
CA ASP A 187 5.08 2.46 9.69
C ASP A 187 5.97 2.35 8.43
N ALA A 188 6.51 1.15 8.15
CA ALA A 188 7.52 0.81 7.13
C ALA A 188 8.84 1.59 7.20
N GLU A 189 9.02 2.46 8.18
CA GLU A 189 10.20 3.28 8.39
C GLU A 189 10.56 3.34 9.88
N PRO A 190 11.85 3.46 10.22
CA PRO A 190 12.28 3.41 11.61
C PRO A 190 11.94 4.71 12.37
N PRO A 191 11.83 4.64 13.71
CA PRO A 191 11.56 5.78 14.58
C PRO A 191 12.43 7.02 14.36
N LYS A 192 13.64 6.86 13.80
CA LYS A 192 14.58 7.96 13.52
C LYS A 192 14.11 8.92 12.42
N VAL A 193 13.23 8.49 11.50
CA VAL A 193 12.75 9.31 10.38
C VAL A 193 11.23 9.53 10.40
N THR A 194 10.50 8.70 11.14
CA THR A 194 9.04 8.81 11.28
C THR A 194 8.65 9.91 12.26
N SER A 195 7.70 10.75 11.86
CA SER A 195 7.04 11.78 12.68
C SER A 195 6.43 11.20 13.94
N LEU A 196 6.62 11.86 15.08
CA LEU A 196 5.87 11.53 16.29
C LEU A 196 4.44 12.06 16.16
N LYS A 197 4.30 13.34 15.84
CA LYS A 197 3.03 14.06 15.89
C LYS A 197 1.97 13.49 14.96
N HIS A 198 2.38 13.05 13.77
CA HIS A 198 1.48 12.56 12.73
C HIS A 198 1.29 11.04 12.75
N THR A 199 2.06 10.31 13.56
CA THR A 199 1.99 8.84 13.66
C THR A 199 1.39 8.38 14.98
N TYR A 200 1.72 9.03 16.10
CA TYR A 200 1.22 8.62 17.42
C TYR A 200 0.06 9.49 17.91
N PRO A 201 -1.02 8.90 18.46
CA PRO A 201 -1.37 7.48 18.31
C PRO A 201 -1.75 7.17 16.85
N ARG A 202 -1.60 5.90 16.44
CA ARG A 202 -1.90 5.49 15.06
C ARG A 202 -3.41 5.51 14.83
N ALA A 203 -3.86 6.43 13.99
CA ALA A 203 -5.28 6.64 13.70
C ALA A 203 -5.99 5.34 13.28
N GLN A 204 -5.31 4.45 12.54
CA GLN A 204 -5.87 3.15 12.14
C GLN A 204 -6.37 2.34 13.34
N PHE A 205 -5.59 2.25 14.42
CA PHE A 205 -5.96 1.46 15.59
C PHE A 205 -6.95 2.21 16.49
N GLU A 206 -6.73 3.50 16.73
CA GLU A 206 -7.62 4.34 17.55
C GLU A 206 -9.02 4.46 16.95
N GLU A 207 -9.11 4.61 15.62
CA GLU A 207 -10.38 4.83 14.93
C GLU A 207 -11.03 3.50 14.55
N HIS A 208 -10.30 2.58 13.94
CA HIS A 208 -10.87 1.38 13.33
C HIS A 208 -10.72 0.10 14.14
N GLY A 209 -9.93 0.15 15.22
CA GLY A 209 -9.77 -0.94 16.19
C GLY A 209 -8.59 -1.86 15.90
N GLU A 210 -8.40 -2.82 16.80
CA GLU A 210 -7.22 -3.69 16.86
C GLU A 210 -7.52 -5.13 16.43
N TYR A 211 -8.59 -5.36 15.66
CA TYR A 211 -8.84 -6.67 15.05
C TYR A 211 -8.40 -6.68 13.58
N PRO A 212 -7.14 -7.04 13.28
CA PRO A 212 -6.61 -7.08 11.92
C PRO A 212 -7.08 -8.34 11.18
N HIS A 213 -7.91 -8.13 10.16
CA HIS A 213 -8.38 -9.18 9.27
C HIS A 213 -7.37 -9.42 8.14
N PHE A 214 -6.63 -10.52 8.20
CA PHE A 214 -5.79 -11.02 7.11
C PHE A 214 -6.67 -11.56 5.97
N VAL A 215 -6.58 -10.95 4.80
CA VAL A 215 -7.32 -11.40 3.61
C VAL A 215 -6.67 -12.66 3.02
N MET A 216 -7.46 -13.74 2.99
CA MET A 216 -7.09 -15.05 2.42
C MET A 216 -8.03 -15.50 1.29
N ASP A 217 -8.81 -14.55 0.76
CA ASP A 217 -9.75 -14.81 -0.33
C ASP A 217 -9.02 -15.15 -1.65
N PRO A 218 -9.37 -16.25 -2.34
CA PRO A 218 -8.78 -16.59 -3.65
C PRO A 218 -9.00 -15.53 -4.74
N ARG A 219 -10.03 -14.69 -4.59
CA ARG A 219 -10.26 -13.55 -5.49
C ARG A 219 -9.26 -12.43 -5.24
N GLY A 220 -8.59 -12.43 -4.09
CA GLY A 220 -7.65 -11.43 -3.60
C GLY A 220 -8.35 -10.15 -3.12
N PHE A 221 -7.62 -9.32 -2.38
CA PHE A 221 -8.15 -8.12 -1.75
C PHE A 221 -8.60 -7.08 -2.79
N GLU A 222 -8.01 -7.13 -3.99
CA GLU A 222 -8.41 -6.32 -5.14
C GLU A 222 -9.88 -6.51 -5.55
N VAL A 223 -10.54 -7.59 -5.11
CA VAL A 223 -11.99 -7.80 -5.33
C VAL A 223 -12.84 -6.65 -4.79
N LEU A 224 -12.38 -5.92 -3.76
CA LEU A 224 -13.08 -4.74 -3.27
C LEU A 224 -13.08 -3.60 -4.30
N VAL A 225 -11.93 -3.37 -4.94
CA VAL A 225 -11.80 -2.37 -6.01
C VAL A 225 -12.62 -2.80 -7.23
N GLN A 226 -12.58 -4.08 -7.57
CA GLN A 226 -13.36 -4.64 -8.68
C GLN A 226 -14.87 -4.51 -8.43
N TYR A 227 -15.33 -4.75 -7.19
CA TYR A 227 -16.72 -4.56 -6.81
C TYR A 227 -17.16 -3.09 -6.99
N LEU A 228 -16.39 -2.13 -6.49
CA LEU A 228 -16.69 -0.70 -6.68
C LEU A 228 -16.71 -0.32 -8.17
N ALA A 229 -15.72 -0.78 -8.92
CA ALA A 229 -15.63 -0.53 -10.36
C ALA A 229 -16.83 -1.11 -11.11
N SER A 230 -17.33 -2.29 -10.74
CA SER A 230 -18.47 -2.94 -11.39
C SER A 230 -19.77 -2.12 -11.31
N GLN A 231 -19.91 -1.27 -10.29
CA GLN A 231 -21.09 -0.41 -10.12
C GLN A 231 -21.16 0.72 -11.15
N ILE A 232 -20.00 1.16 -11.65
CA ILE A 232 -19.87 2.27 -12.61
C ILE A 232 -19.41 1.83 -14.00
N LEU A 233 -18.82 0.63 -14.16
CA LEU A 233 -18.34 0.09 -15.44
C LEU A 233 -19.28 -0.96 -16.06
N LYS A 234 -20.56 -0.97 -15.65
CA LYS A 234 -21.58 -1.87 -16.20
C LYS A 234 -21.84 -1.61 -17.68
N LYS A 235 -22.35 -2.63 -18.40
CA LYS A 235 -22.72 -2.52 -19.82
C LYS A 235 -23.66 -1.33 -20.05
N GLY A 236 -23.33 -0.48 -21.01
CA GLY A 236 -24.08 0.75 -21.31
C GLY A 236 -23.77 1.94 -20.39
N SER A 237 -22.85 1.79 -19.44
CA SER A 237 -22.35 2.94 -18.67
C SER A 237 -21.57 3.92 -19.57
N PRO A 238 -21.73 5.23 -19.38
CA PRO A 238 -20.90 6.24 -20.04
C PRO A 238 -19.46 6.29 -19.51
N VAL A 239 -19.19 5.70 -18.33
CA VAL A 239 -17.83 5.64 -17.77
C VAL A 239 -17.00 4.64 -18.56
N GLN A 240 -15.83 5.08 -19.00
CA GLN A 240 -14.89 4.26 -19.77
C GLN A 240 -13.64 3.96 -18.95
N LEU A 241 -13.14 2.73 -19.06
CA LEU A 241 -11.84 2.31 -18.52
C LEU A 241 -10.93 1.90 -19.68
N LYS A 242 -9.71 2.43 -19.72
CA LYS A 242 -8.66 1.99 -20.63
C LYS A 242 -7.44 1.56 -19.84
N LEU A 243 -7.14 0.26 -19.93
CA LEU A 243 -5.95 -0.38 -19.36
C LEU A 243 -4.75 -0.20 -20.30
N LYS A 244 -3.54 -0.42 -19.77
CA LYS A 244 -2.27 -0.27 -20.50
C LYS A 244 -2.09 1.13 -21.10
N LYS A 245 -2.64 2.16 -20.43
CA LYS A 245 -2.53 3.57 -20.81
C LYS A 245 -1.66 4.31 -19.82
N VAL A 246 -0.35 4.24 -20.03
CA VAL A 246 0.64 4.93 -19.20
C VAL A 246 0.63 6.41 -19.56
N ALA A 247 0.12 7.28 -18.67
CA ALA A 247 0.22 8.73 -18.85
C ALA A 247 1.69 9.17 -18.78
N ARG A 248 2.12 10.01 -19.73
CA ARG A 248 3.49 10.54 -19.81
C ARG A 248 3.53 12.06 -19.72
N GLU A 249 2.52 12.73 -20.25
CA GLU A 249 2.40 14.19 -20.20
C GLU A 249 0.96 14.56 -19.82
N ILE A 250 0.82 15.47 -18.86
CA ILE A 250 -0.44 16.12 -18.49
C ILE A 250 -0.27 17.61 -18.74
N ALA A 251 -0.81 18.07 -19.87
CA ALA A 251 -0.92 19.48 -20.19
C ALA A 251 -2.23 20.04 -19.63
N TYR A 252 -2.19 21.16 -18.91
CA TYR A 252 -3.37 21.77 -18.30
C TYR A 252 -3.40 23.29 -18.47
N SER A 253 -4.59 23.82 -18.66
CA SER A 253 -4.88 25.22 -18.97
C SER A 253 -6.25 25.62 -18.42
N LYS A 254 -6.65 26.89 -18.57
CA LYS A 254 -8.02 27.33 -18.22
C LYS A 254 -9.10 26.68 -19.08
N SER A 255 -8.75 26.23 -20.28
CA SER A 255 -9.65 25.55 -21.22
C SER A 255 -9.74 24.03 -21.02
N GLY A 256 -9.02 23.47 -20.04
CA GLY A 256 -9.05 22.05 -19.72
C GLY A 256 -7.67 21.39 -19.77
N VAL A 257 -7.69 20.08 -19.94
CA VAL A 257 -6.52 19.20 -19.81
C VAL A 257 -6.36 18.30 -21.03
N THR A 258 -5.11 17.99 -21.36
CA THR A 258 -4.74 17.01 -22.39
C THR A 258 -3.69 16.05 -21.82
N ILE A 259 -3.94 14.76 -21.95
CA ILE A 259 -3.06 13.69 -21.50
C ILE A 259 -2.53 12.95 -22.72
N LYS A 260 -1.20 12.87 -22.83
CA LYS A 260 -0.53 11.99 -23.79
C LYS A 260 -0.06 10.73 -23.09
N THR A 261 -0.35 9.59 -23.69
CA THR A 261 0.09 8.29 -23.18
C THR A 261 1.33 7.80 -23.92
N GLU A 262 2.03 6.84 -23.31
CA GLU A 262 3.27 6.24 -23.83
C GLU A 262 3.12 5.63 -25.23
N ASP A 263 1.94 5.12 -25.57
CA ASP A 263 1.62 4.57 -26.89
C ASP A 263 1.25 5.63 -27.94
N GLY A 264 1.42 6.91 -27.63
CA GLY A 264 1.10 8.04 -28.51
C GLY A 264 -0.37 8.45 -28.52
N SER A 265 -1.27 7.77 -27.79
CA SER A 265 -2.66 8.20 -27.68
C SER A 265 -2.77 9.54 -26.96
N THR A 266 -3.77 10.34 -27.33
CA THR A 266 -4.06 11.63 -26.69
C THR A 266 -5.52 11.69 -26.25
N TYR A 267 -5.76 12.18 -25.04
CA TYR A 267 -7.09 12.32 -24.44
C TYR A 267 -7.26 13.74 -23.88
N SER A 268 -8.43 14.35 -24.09
CA SER A 268 -8.74 15.68 -23.55
C SER A 268 -9.98 15.65 -22.68
N ALA A 269 -10.02 16.52 -21.66
CA ALA A 269 -11.15 16.68 -20.75
C ALA A 269 -11.17 18.08 -20.14
N ASN A 270 -12.23 18.39 -19.39
CA ASN A 270 -12.29 19.64 -18.62
C ASN A 270 -11.41 19.55 -17.37
N TYR A 271 -11.36 18.38 -16.73
CA TYR A 271 -10.62 18.15 -15.49
C TYR A 271 -9.82 16.84 -15.52
N VAL A 272 -8.74 16.78 -14.75
CA VAL A 272 -8.01 15.54 -14.45
C VAL A 272 -7.92 15.31 -12.94
N ILE A 273 -8.13 14.07 -12.51
CA ILE A 273 -7.77 13.59 -11.17
C ILE A 273 -6.57 12.67 -11.33
N VAL A 274 -5.46 12.99 -10.66
CA VAL A 274 -4.26 12.14 -10.66
C VAL A 274 -4.22 11.36 -9.36
N SER A 275 -4.42 10.04 -9.44
CA SER A 275 -4.37 9.11 -8.31
C SER A 275 -3.12 8.20 -8.35
N ALA A 276 -2.09 8.65 -9.07
CA ALA A 276 -0.78 8.01 -9.05
C ALA A 276 -0.16 8.09 -7.65
N SER A 277 0.71 7.15 -7.32
CA SER A 277 1.40 7.15 -6.02
C SER A 277 2.36 8.32 -5.90
N VAL A 278 2.69 8.75 -4.67
CA VAL A 278 3.67 9.81 -4.43
C VAL A 278 5.04 9.45 -5.03
N GLY A 279 5.49 8.20 -4.94
CA GLY A 279 6.71 7.72 -5.60
C GLY A 279 6.70 7.85 -7.12
N VAL A 280 5.54 7.74 -7.78
CA VAL A 280 5.43 8.05 -9.22
C VAL A 280 5.53 9.55 -9.47
N LEU A 281 4.91 10.37 -8.64
CA LEU A 281 4.99 11.84 -8.73
C LEU A 281 6.40 12.39 -8.42
N GLN A 282 7.19 11.65 -7.64
CA GLN A 282 8.61 11.91 -7.36
C GLN A 282 9.53 11.44 -8.49
N SER A 283 9.02 10.69 -9.46
CA SER A 283 9.77 10.18 -10.61
C SER A 283 9.59 11.04 -11.86
N ASP A 284 10.27 10.67 -12.95
CA ASP A 284 10.15 11.28 -14.27
C ASP A 284 9.05 10.65 -15.14
N LEU A 285 8.18 9.79 -14.57
CA LEU A 285 7.17 9.06 -15.33
C LEU A 285 6.11 9.99 -15.95
N ILE A 286 5.65 11.01 -15.20
CA ILE A 286 4.58 11.92 -15.61
C ILE A 286 5.12 13.35 -15.61
N GLN A 287 5.15 13.98 -16.78
CA GLN A 287 5.49 15.39 -16.93
C GLN A 287 4.23 16.26 -16.86
N PHE A 288 4.26 17.31 -16.05
CA PHE A 288 3.21 18.33 -15.98
C PHE A 288 3.58 19.55 -16.84
N LYS A 289 2.63 20.05 -17.64
CA LYS A 289 2.78 21.25 -18.49
C LYS A 289 1.61 22.23 -18.29
N PRO A 290 1.83 23.44 -17.73
CA PRO A 290 3.08 23.94 -17.17
C PRO A 290 3.58 23.08 -16.00
N THR A 291 4.83 23.24 -15.62
CA THR A 291 5.37 22.53 -14.45
C THR A 291 4.58 22.91 -13.20
N LEU A 292 4.33 21.93 -12.33
CA LEU A 292 3.69 22.17 -11.04
C LEU A 292 4.45 23.27 -10.25
N PRO A 293 3.73 24.13 -9.52
CA PRO A 293 4.35 25.20 -8.76
C PRO A 293 5.32 24.64 -7.72
N MET A 294 6.32 25.45 -7.33
CA MET A 294 7.41 24.99 -6.46
C MET A 294 6.89 24.41 -5.13
N TRP A 295 5.88 25.03 -4.52
CA TRP A 295 5.30 24.56 -3.26
C TRP A 295 4.75 23.14 -3.37
N LYS A 296 4.04 22.80 -4.45
CA LYS A 296 3.50 21.47 -4.71
C LYS A 296 4.61 20.45 -4.95
N ARG A 297 5.65 20.84 -5.69
CA ARG A 297 6.82 19.98 -5.93
C ARG A 297 7.60 19.69 -4.65
N MET A 298 7.76 20.68 -3.77
CA MET A 298 8.38 20.46 -2.45
C MET A 298 7.53 19.53 -1.59
N ALA A 299 6.21 19.73 -1.53
CA ALA A 299 5.31 18.83 -0.82
C ALA A 299 5.41 17.38 -1.33
N ILE A 300 5.40 17.18 -2.66
CA ILE A 300 5.58 15.84 -3.26
C ILE A 300 6.96 15.27 -2.91
N SER A 301 8.03 16.07 -3.02
CA SER A 301 9.41 15.57 -2.89
C SER A 301 9.78 15.22 -1.46
N ASP A 302 9.29 16.01 -0.49
CA ASP A 302 9.64 15.83 0.92
C ASP A 302 8.85 14.69 1.58
N PHE A 303 7.71 14.25 1.01
CA PHE A 303 6.88 13.21 1.63
C PHE A 303 7.47 11.81 1.40
N SER A 304 7.54 10.99 2.45
CA SER A 304 8.23 9.69 2.37
C SER A 304 7.38 8.65 1.63
N MET A 305 8.00 8.04 0.62
CA MET A 305 7.51 6.81 -0.01
C MET A 305 8.30 5.62 0.54
N THR A 306 7.62 4.76 1.29
CA THR A 306 8.24 3.63 1.97
C THR A 306 8.32 2.41 1.07
N ILE A 307 9.10 1.43 1.51
CA ILE A 307 9.07 0.09 0.93
C ILE A 307 8.88 -0.91 2.08
N TYR A 308 7.87 -1.75 1.91
CA TYR A 308 7.45 -2.81 2.81
C TYR A 308 7.38 -4.09 1.99
N THR A 309 8.26 -5.06 2.29
CA THR A 309 8.41 -6.28 1.50
C THR A 309 8.01 -7.49 2.34
N LYS A 310 7.01 -8.22 1.85
CA LYS A 310 6.58 -9.52 2.39
C LYS A 310 7.18 -10.63 1.54
N ILE A 311 8.09 -11.40 2.09
CA ILE A 311 8.77 -12.50 1.40
C ILE A 311 8.06 -13.80 1.79
N PHE A 312 7.53 -14.53 0.81
CA PHE A 312 6.85 -15.81 1.04
C PHE A 312 7.78 -16.95 0.68
N ILE A 313 7.90 -17.95 1.56
CA ILE A 313 8.79 -19.09 1.39
C ILE A 313 7.99 -20.38 1.64
N LYS A 314 7.94 -21.26 0.64
CA LYS A 314 7.26 -22.54 0.68
C LYS A 314 8.24 -23.65 1.05
N PHE A 315 7.83 -24.56 1.94
CA PHE A 315 8.62 -25.72 2.35
C PHE A 315 7.90 -27.05 2.10
N PRO A 316 8.62 -28.18 1.99
CA PRO A 316 8.02 -29.50 1.83
C PRO A 316 7.17 -29.94 3.01
N TYR A 317 7.56 -29.55 4.22
CA TYR A 317 6.83 -29.83 5.46
C TYR A 317 7.09 -28.73 6.50
N LYS A 318 6.14 -28.58 7.41
CA LYS A 318 6.24 -27.67 8.57
C LYS A 318 7.30 -28.15 9.56
N PHE A 319 8.17 -27.24 9.98
CA PHE A 319 9.20 -27.47 11.00
C PHE A 319 9.19 -26.42 12.14
N TRP A 320 8.33 -25.40 12.03
CA TRP A 320 8.11 -24.41 13.08
C TRP A 320 7.03 -24.89 14.06
N PRO A 321 7.04 -24.38 15.31
CA PRO A 321 5.91 -24.59 16.22
C PRO A 321 4.66 -23.88 15.70
N SER A 322 3.49 -24.48 15.94
CA SER A 322 2.17 -23.95 15.54
C SER A 322 1.12 -24.43 16.54
N GLY A 323 0.09 -23.63 16.81
CA GLY A 323 -1.00 -23.97 17.73
C GLY A 323 -1.44 -22.80 18.60
N GLU A 324 -2.57 -23.00 19.27
CA GLU A 324 -3.21 -22.01 20.13
C GLU A 324 -2.60 -21.94 21.54
N PRO A 325 -2.46 -20.73 22.14
CA PRO A 325 -2.31 -19.41 21.51
C PRO A 325 -0.83 -19.03 21.28
N GLY A 326 -0.57 -18.10 20.35
CA GLY A 326 0.68 -17.34 20.38
C GLY A 326 1.86 -17.78 19.52
N THR A 327 1.70 -18.75 18.61
CA THR A 327 2.79 -19.24 17.75
C THR A 327 2.78 -18.67 16.33
N GLU A 328 1.84 -17.78 16.02
CA GLU A 328 1.65 -17.25 14.67
C GLU A 328 2.82 -16.38 14.20
N ILE A 329 3.36 -15.57 15.12
CA ILE A 329 4.45 -14.61 14.87
C ILE A 329 5.73 -15.04 15.61
N PHE A 330 6.86 -14.99 14.91
CA PHE A 330 8.19 -15.16 15.46
C PHE A 330 9.04 -13.92 15.25
N LEU A 331 9.74 -13.49 16.30
CA LEU A 331 10.70 -12.41 16.21
C LEU A 331 12.12 -12.97 16.14
N TYR A 332 12.94 -12.44 15.24
CA TYR A 332 14.36 -12.75 15.16
C TYR A 332 15.19 -11.52 15.50
N THR A 333 15.99 -11.63 16.55
CA THR A 333 16.90 -10.54 16.94
C THR A 333 18.16 -10.52 16.09
N HIS A 334 18.64 -9.32 15.81
CA HIS A 334 19.89 -9.12 15.11
C HIS A 334 20.52 -7.77 15.50
N ILE A 335 21.86 -7.68 15.49
CA ILE A 335 22.57 -6.41 15.74
C ILE A 335 22.24 -5.33 14.70
N GLN A 336 21.86 -5.73 13.50
CA GLN A 336 21.34 -4.87 12.44
C GLN A 336 19.81 -4.91 12.49
N ARG A 337 19.20 -3.79 12.88
CA ARG A 337 17.74 -3.61 12.89
C ARG A 337 17.16 -3.87 11.51
N GLY A 338 16.04 -4.59 11.46
CA GLY A 338 15.32 -4.88 10.22
C GLY A 338 15.80 -6.10 9.44
N TYR A 339 16.86 -6.79 9.92
CA TYR A 339 17.39 -7.97 9.25
C TYR A 339 16.51 -9.21 9.52
N TYR A 340 15.54 -9.45 8.63
CA TYR A 340 14.53 -10.52 8.71
C TYR A 340 13.86 -10.67 10.10
N PRO A 341 13.27 -9.60 10.66
CA PRO A 341 12.92 -9.51 12.07
C PRO A 341 11.59 -10.16 12.44
N VAL A 342 10.60 -10.13 11.55
CA VAL A 342 9.23 -10.56 11.85
C VAL A 342 8.82 -11.64 10.85
N TRP A 343 8.62 -12.85 11.37
CA TRP A 343 8.17 -14.01 10.62
C TRP A 343 6.76 -14.37 11.04
N GLN A 344 5.94 -14.81 10.10
CA GLN A 344 4.58 -15.28 10.31
C GLN A 344 4.42 -16.63 9.62
N HIS A 345 3.89 -17.63 10.31
CA HIS A 345 3.41 -18.84 9.63
C HIS A 345 2.03 -18.60 9.04
N LEU A 346 1.74 -19.15 7.87
CA LEU A 346 0.41 -19.00 7.25
C LEU A 346 -0.47 -20.24 7.40
N ASP A 347 -0.26 -21.04 8.45
CA ASP A 347 -1.04 -22.27 8.70
C ASP A 347 -2.49 -21.96 9.12
N ASN A 348 -2.75 -20.80 9.72
CA ASN A 348 -4.09 -20.38 10.13
C ASN A 348 -4.94 -19.94 8.93
N GLU A 349 -4.33 -19.18 8.02
CA GLU A 349 -4.95 -18.65 6.80
C GLU A 349 -5.04 -19.73 5.72
N TYR A 350 -3.98 -20.55 5.61
CA TYR A 350 -3.80 -21.57 4.59
C TYR A 350 -3.34 -22.90 5.25
N PRO A 351 -4.27 -23.65 5.87
CA PRO A 351 -3.94 -24.91 6.52
C PRO A 351 -3.18 -25.89 5.60
N GLY A 352 -2.04 -26.39 6.09
CA GLY A 352 -1.18 -27.33 5.36
C GLY A 352 -0.33 -26.70 4.25
N SER A 353 -0.32 -25.37 4.14
CA SER A 353 0.47 -24.68 3.12
C SER A 353 1.97 -24.88 3.30
N ASN A 354 2.44 -25.00 4.54
CA ASN A 354 3.87 -24.97 4.87
C ASN A 354 4.54 -23.72 4.28
N ILE A 355 3.89 -22.56 4.44
CA ILE A 355 4.42 -21.26 4.00
C ILE A 355 4.78 -20.42 5.22
N LEU A 356 6.00 -19.89 5.22
CA LEU A 356 6.41 -18.78 6.08
C LEU A 356 6.38 -17.49 5.27
N MET A 357 5.95 -16.42 5.92
CA MET A 357 6.10 -15.05 5.45
C MET A 357 7.09 -14.33 6.35
N VAL A 358 8.03 -13.58 5.78
CA VAL A 358 8.89 -12.65 6.54
C VAL A 358 8.74 -11.24 6.01
N THR A 359 8.58 -10.31 6.94
CA THR A 359 8.46 -8.88 6.63
C THR A 359 9.78 -8.18 6.87
N VAL A 360 10.22 -7.41 5.87
CA VAL A 360 11.31 -6.43 6.01
C VAL A 360 10.86 -5.06 5.49
N THR A 361 11.41 -4.00 6.09
CA THR A 361 10.98 -2.61 5.87
C THR A 361 12.19 -1.72 5.59
N ALA A 362 11.94 -0.46 5.21
CA ALA A 362 12.95 0.58 5.08
C ALA A 362 14.21 0.15 4.30
N ASP A 363 15.39 0.34 4.90
CA ASP A 363 16.69 0.08 4.27
C ASP A 363 16.90 -1.41 3.94
N GLU A 364 16.38 -2.32 4.79
CA GLU A 364 16.46 -3.75 4.50
C GLU A 364 15.54 -4.15 3.37
N SER A 365 14.35 -3.57 3.27
CA SER A 365 13.47 -3.73 2.10
C SER A 365 14.14 -3.24 0.81
N ARG A 366 14.77 -2.05 0.84
CA ARG A 366 15.56 -1.51 -0.30
C ARG A 366 16.69 -2.45 -0.71
N ARG A 367 17.37 -3.05 0.27
CA ARG A 367 18.48 -3.99 0.05
C ARG A 367 17.97 -5.30 -0.57
N VAL A 368 16.98 -5.95 0.03
CA VAL A 368 16.52 -7.27 -0.43
C VAL A 368 15.86 -7.18 -1.81
N GLU A 369 15.17 -6.10 -2.15
CA GLU A 369 14.54 -5.98 -3.48
C GLU A 369 15.58 -5.94 -4.63
N GLN A 370 16.84 -5.57 -4.34
CA GLN A 370 17.96 -5.57 -5.29
C GLN A 370 18.64 -6.93 -5.42
N LEU A 371 18.38 -7.86 -4.52
CA LEU A 371 18.96 -9.19 -4.53
C LEU A 371 18.19 -10.15 -5.45
N SER A 372 18.88 -11.19 -5.91
CA SER A 372 18.23 -12.32 -6.57
C SER A 372 17.43 -13.14 -5.55
N ASN A 373 16.36 -13.80 -6.01
CA ASN A 373 15.56 -14.66 -5.13
C ASN A 373 16.43 -15.75 -4.45
N ALA A 374 17.45 -16.27 -5.13
CA ALA A 374 18.36 -17.26 -4.57
C ALA A 374 19.23 -16.70 -3.43
N ALA A 375 19.70 -15.45 -3.54
CA ALA A 375 20.46 -14.80 -2.47
C ALA A 375 19.57 -14.52 -1.25
N ILE A 376 18.36 -14.01 -1.48
CA ILE A 376 17.37 -13.77 -0.41
C ILE A 376 17.01 -15.08 0.29
N GLN A 377 16.80 -16.15 -0.48
CA GLN A 377 16.54 -17.48 0.07
C GLN A 377 17.72 -17.98 0.92
N ALA A 378 18.96 -17.77 0.48
CA ALA A 378 20.13 -18.16 1.24
C ALA A 378 20.23 -17.39 2.57
N GLU A 379 20.03 -16.06 2.57
CA GLU A 379 20.01 -15.24 3.79
C GLU A 379 18.90 -15.67 4.75
N ALA A 380 17.68 -15.85 4.22
CA ALA A 380 16.53 -16.35 4.97
C ALA A 380 16.80 -17.72 5.61
N MET A 381 17.44 -18.65 4.89
CA MET A 381 17.78 -19.97 5.42
C MET A 381 18.85 -19.93 6.52
N VAL A 382 19.76 -18.95 6.51
CA VAL A 382 20.68 -18.75 7.64
C VAL A 382 19.89 -18.38 8.89
N VAL A 383 18.95 -17.43 8.78
CA VAL A 383 18.09 -17.01 9.89
C VAL A 383 17.22 -18.16 10.40
N LEU A 384 16.55 -18.88 9.50
CA LEU A 384 15.69 -20.01 9.87
C LEU A 384 16.46 -21.15 10.56
N LYS A 385 17.70 -21.43 10.15
CA LYS A 385 18.55 -22.42 10.84
C LYS A 385 18.97 -21.97 12.23
N LYS A 386 19.16 -20.67 12.46
CA LYS A 386 19.40 -20.12 13.80
C LYS A 386 18.14 -20.28 14.68
N MET A 387 16.96 -20.05 14.12
CA MET A 387 15.71 -20.18 14.86
C MET A 387 15.35 -21.64 15.16
N PHE A 388 15.40 -22.52 14.16
CA PHE A 388 14.80 -23.86 14.22
C PHE A 388 15.81 -25.01 14.12
N GLY A 389 17.11 -24.70 14.02
CA GLY A 389 18.20 -25.68 13.92
C GLY A 389 18.54 -26.06 12.47
N ASP A 390 19.64 -26.79 12.30
CA ASP A 390 20.18 -27.12 10.97
C ASP A 390 19.38 -28.17 10.19
N LYS A 391 18.51 -28.93 10.87
CA LYS A 391 17.75 -30.06 10.30
C LYS A 391 16.41 -29.63 9.68
N ILE A 392 16.38 -28.46 9.05
CA ILE A 392 15.21 -27.95 8.33
C ILE A 392 15.33 -28.20 6.81
N PRO A 393 14.21 -28.41 6.09
CA PRO A 393 14.26 -28.68 4.66
C PRO A 393 14.65 -27.42 3.87
N ASN A 394 15.16 -27.63 2.65
CA ASN A 394 15.30 -26.53 1.70
C ASN A 394 13.92 -26.03 1.22
N PRO A 395 13.78 -24.74 0.90
CA PRO A 395 12.56 -24.20 0.30
C PRO A 395 12.27 -24.83 -1.07
N GLU A 396 10.99 -25.03 -1.37
CA GLU A 396 10.50 -25.43 -2.69
C GLU A 396 10.32 -24.22 -3.62
N ASN A 397 9.94 -23.08 -3.05
CA ASN A 397 9.63 -21.87 -3.80
C ASN A 397 9.79 -20.62 -2.92
N ILE A 398 10.03 -19.48 -3.56
CA ILE A 398 10.11 -18.16 -2.92
C ILE A 398 9.46 -17.09 -3.81
N LEU A 399 8.65 -16.23 -3.19
CA LEU A 399 8.05 -15.06 -3.83
C LEU A 399 8.47 -13.80 -3.10
N VAL A 400 9.03 -12.84 -3.85
CA VAL A 400 9.50 -11.54 -3.35
C VAL A 400 8.89 -10.42 -4.18
N PRO A 401 7.86 -9.73 -3.67
CA PRO A 401 7.36 -8.49 -4.26
C PRO A 401 8.46 -7.43 -4.30
N ARG A 402 8.54 -6.69 -5.40
CA ARG A 402 9.54 -5.62 -5.60
C ARG A 402 8.85 -4.28 -5.84
N TRP A 403 8.30 -3.69 -4.78
CA TRP A 403 7.46 -2.49 -4.86
C TRP A 403 8.27 -1.23 -5.17
N GLY A 404 9.48 -1.10 -4.63
CA GLY A 404 10.35 0.06 -4.81
C GLY A 404 10.79 0.25 -6.25
N SER A 405 11.16 -0.86 -6.91
CA SER A 405 11.54 -0.85 -8.32
C SER A 405 10.34 -0.89 -9.29
N HIS A 406 9.13 -1.17 -8.79
CA HIS A 406 7.95 -1.29 -9.63
C HIS A 406 7.63 0.04 -10.34
N ARG A 407 7.65 0.02 -11.67
CA ARG A 407 7.55 1.21 -12.54
C ARG A 407 6.37 2.12 -12.23
N PHE A 408 5.20 1.55 -11.91
CA PHE A 408 3.94 2.30 -11.73
C PHE A 408 3.54 2.52 -10.27
N TYR A 409 4.38 2.12 -9.30
CA TYR A 409 4.08 2.30 -7.87
C TYR A 409 5.22 2.95 -7.10
N LYS A 410 6.48 2.56 -7.36
CA LYS A 410 7.68 3.16 -6.78
C LYS A 410 7.70 3.14 -5.24
N GLY A 411 7.13 2.10 -4.63
CA GLY A 411 7.02 1.94 -3.18
C GLY A 411 5.71 1.29 -2.73
N SER A 412 5.59 1.07 -1.43
CA SER A 412 4.48 0.36 -0.78
C SER A 412 3.42 1.34 -0.31
N TYR A 413 3.69 2.19 0.68
CA TYR A 413 2.78 3.25 1.13
C TYR A 413 3.57 4.48 1.57
N SER A 414 2.88 5.53 1.97
CA SER A 414 3.54 6.74 2.46
C SER A 414 3.68 6.71 3.97
N ASN A 415 4.75 7.31 4.47
CA ASN A 415 5.01 7.54 5.89
C ASN A 415 5.17 9.04 6.13
N TRP A 416 4.82 9.53 7.31
CA TRP A 416 5.03 10.93 7.68
C TRP A 416 6.47 11.17 8.12
N PRO A 417 7.28 11.92 7.35
CA PRO A 417 8.63 12.29 7.77
C PRO A 417 8.59 13.29 8.94
N ALA A 418 9.50 13.16 9.89
CA ALA A 418 9.56 14.03 11.08
C ALA A 418 9.84 15.52 10.79
N ASN A 419 10.32 15.85 9.59
CA ASN A 419 10.53 17.23 9.13
C ASN A 419 9.39 17.75 8.23
N TYR A 420 8.32 16.97 8.08
CA TYR A 420 7.18 17.29 7.25
C TYR A 420 6.05 17.85 8.12
N ASN A 421 5.35 18.86 7.61
CA ASN A 421 4.38 19.63 8.39
C ASN A 421 2.97 19.48 7.81
N GLN A 422 1.93 19.84 8.58
CA GLN A 422 0.54 19.62 8.16
C GLN A 422 0.19 20.44 6.91
N GLU A 423 0.68 21.68 6.83
CA GLU A 423 0.42 22.57 5.70
C GLU A 423 0.91 21.98 4.37
N LYS A 424 2.14 21.43 4.35
CA LYS A 424 2.70 20.73 3.17
C LYS A 424 1.90 19.49 2.83
N HIS A 425 1.36 18.77 3.81
CA HIS A 425 0.50 17.62 3.54
C HIS A 425 -0.81 18.04 2.86
N ASP A 426 -1.45 19.08 3.40
CA ASP A 426 -2.70 19.60 2.85
C ASP A 426 -2.51 20.13 1.43
N GLN A 427 -1.34 20.72 1.15
CA GLN A 427 -0.92 21.13 -0.19
C GLN A 427 -0.93 19.97 -1.21
N LEU A 428 -0.72 18.70 -0.82
CA LEU A 428 -0.87 17.57 -1.73
C LEU A 428 -2.31 17.43 -2.26
N GLY A 429 -3.31 17.79 -1.45
CA GLY A 429 -4.73 17.75 -1.83
C GLY A 429 -5.25 18.99 -2.56
N VAL A 430 -4.51 20.10 -2.56
CA VAL A 430 -4.93 21.35 -3.23
C VAL A 430 -4.99 21.15 -4.76
N SER A 431 -6.11 21.56 -5.36
CA SER A 431 -6.30 21.49 -6.81
C SER A 431 -5.49 22.55 -7.54
N GLU A 432 -4.79 22.17 -8.60
CA GLU A 432 -4.15 23.13 -9.48
C GLU A 432 -5.15 23.72 -10.48
N ARG A 433 -5.08 25.04 -10.67
CA ARG A 433 -5.76 25.75 -11.76
C ARG A 433 -4.70 26.47 -12.56
N ALA A 434 -4.73 26.34 -13.88
CA ALA A 434 -3.85 27.15 -14.71
C ALA A 434 -4.16 28.63 -14.49
N GLN A 435 -3.11 29.41 -14.19
CA GLN A 435 -3.20 30.85 -13.98
C GLN A 435 -3.50 31.62 -15.26
#